data_AF-A0A1V3RB83-F1
#
_entry.id   AF-A0A1V3RB83-F1
#
_cell.length_a   1.000
_cell.length_b   1.000
_cell.length_c   1.000
_cell.angle_alpha   90.00
_cell.angle_beta   90.00
_cell.angle_gamma   90.00
#
_symmetry.space_group_name_H-M   'P 1'
#
loop_
_entity.id
_entity.type
_entity.pdbx_description
1 polymer ?
#
loop_
_entity_poly.entity_id
_entity_poly.type
_entity_poly.pdbx_seq_one_letter_code
_entity_poly.pdbx_strand_id
1 'polypeptide(L)'
;MHTKYPVFVFLCLVLGLASCAEVEEGPDNQAKINNVIPPEFVQTVKDLGMDVFPGNTPPDVTGTYFMIPNLMLRSNITGDVPSNTAFVTYNVTFSYFNEEDFSIRFVGLASGERDESESAVISGSGNNFTVYGRSTTTVGSNSVVLGVMYSGTIEDEKVKNLKRAIIVIDDSKGGPTLMKKGNSRVFHDGDKSS
;
A
#
# COMPACT_ATOMS: atom_id res chain seq x y z
N MET A 1 63.90 -39.46 -29.01
CA MET A 1 63.60 -38.02 -29.16
C MET A 1 62.12 -37.92 -29.54
N HIS A 2 61.28 -37.31 -28.68
CA HIS A 2 59.83 -37.02 -28.80
C HIS A 2 58.89 -38.24 -28.92
N THR A 3 58.24 -38.80 -27.89
CA THR A 3 57.37 -38.31 -26.77
C THR A 3 55.93 -37.94 -27.17
N LYS A 4 54.97 -38.62 -26.49
CA LYS A 4 53.60 -38.23 -26.05
C LYS A 4 52.37 -38.79 -26.79
N TYR A 5 51.83 -39.86 -26.18
CA TYR A 5 50.45 -40.22 -25.77
C TYR A 5 49.19 -39.58 -26.37
N PRO A 6 48.06 -40.33 -26.39
CA PRO A 6 46.85 -40.03 -27.15
C PRO A 6 45.92 -39.06 -26.40
N VAL A 7 45.19 -38.22 -27.14
CA VAL A 7 44.16 -37.34 -26.58
C VAL A 7 42.79 -37.84 -27.04
N PHE A 8 42.11 -38.53 -26.14
CA PHE A 8 40.70 -38.90 -26.25
C PHE A 8 39.88 -37.71 -25.74
N VAL A 9 39.23 -36.96 -26.64
CA VAL A 9 38.38 -35.83 -26.26
C VAL A 9 36.99 -36.38 -25.89
N PHE A 10 36.74 -36.48 -24.59
CA PHE A 10 35.42 -36.78 -24.04
C PHE A 10 34.63 -35.46 -23.94
N LEU A 11 33.69 -35.25 -24.86
CA LEU A 11 32.79 -34.10 -24.85
C LEU A 11 31.67 -34.35 -23.84
N CYS A 12 31.88 -33.95 -22.57
CA CYS A 12 30.83 -33.91 -21.57
C CYS A 12 29.87 -32.75 -21.88
N LEU A 13 28.76 -33.07 -22.56
CA LEU A 13 27.61 -32.19 -22.68
C LEU A 13 26.90 -32.12 -21.32
N VAL A 14 27.23 -31.12 -20.50
CA VAL A 14 26.53 -30.85 -19.24
C VAL A 14 25.15 -30.27 -19.60
N LEU A 15 24.13 -31.13 -19.58
CA LEU A 15 22.73 -30.71 -19.57
C LEU A 15 22.47 -30.06 -18.21
N GLY A 16 22.59 -28.73 -18.17
CA GLY A 16 22.11 -27.94 -17.04
C GLY A 16 20.59 -28.01 -17.00
N LEU A 17 20.04 -28.89 -16.17
CA LEU A 17 18.65 -28.77 -15.72
C LEU A 17 18.61 -27.57 -14.77
N ALA A 18 18.32 -26.40 -15.32
CA ALA A 18 17.74 -25.32 -14.54
C ALA A 18 16.38 -25.84 -14.05
N SER A 19 16.35 -26.36 -12.83
CA SER A 19 15.12 -26.56 -12.08
C SER A 19 14.53 -25.18 -11.82
N CYS A 20 13.79 -24.67 -12.79
CA CYS A 20 12.86 -23.58 -12.58
C CYS A 20 11.79 -24.15 -11.65
N ALA A 21 11.89 -23.84 -10.35
CA ALA A 21 10.76 -24.04 -9.46
C ALA A 21 9.59 -23.28 -10.10
N GLU A 22 8.53 -24.00 -10.45
CA GLU A 22 7.27 -23.37 -10.84
C GLU A 22 6.86 -22.47 -9.67
N VAL A 23 6.83 -21.16 -9.92
CA VAL A 23 6.20 -20.22 -9.01
C VAL A 23 4.72 -20.56 -9.09
N GLU A 24 4.19 -21.26 -8.09
CA GLU A 24 2.75 -21.36 -7.95
C GLU A 24 2.21 -19.94 -7.90
N GLU A 25 1.45 -19.56 -8.93
CA GLU A 25 0.74 -18.29 -8.93
C GLU A 25 -0.29 -18.36 -7.80
N GLY A 26 0.10 -17.81 -6.65
CA GLY A 26 -0.82 -17.54 -5.54
C GLY A 26 -2.03 -16.73 -6.04
N PRO A 27 -3.13 -16.73 -5.26
CA PRO A 27 -4.40 -16.14 -5.68
C PRO A 27 -4.24 -14.71 -6.23
N ASP A 28 -4.95 -14.39 -7.31
CA ASP A 28 -4.90 -13.07 -7.97
C ASP A 28 -5.33 -11.96 -7.01
N ASN A 29 -4.34 -11.34 -6.36
CA ASN A 29 -4.54 -10.25 -5.42
C ASN A 29 -5.08 -8.99 -6.13
N GLN A 30 -4.87 -8.85 -7.45
CA GLN A 30 -5.31 -7.67 -8.20
C GLN A 30 -6.83 -7.56 -8.23
N ALA A 31 -7.53 -8.67 -8.42
CA ALA A 31 -9.00 -8.69 -8.39
C ALA A 31 -9.53 -8.24 -7.01
N LYS A 32 -8.89 -8.66 -5.92
CA LYS A 32 -9.27 -8.25 -4.56
C LYS A 32 -9.01 -6.76 -4.33
N ILE A 33 -7.86 -6.26 -4.75
CA ILE A 33 -7.52 -4.83 -4.69
C ILE A 33 -8.57 -4.01 -5.44
N ASN A 34 -8.91 -4.40 -6.66
CA ASN A 34 -9.89 -3.69 -7.49
C ASN A 34 -11.30 -3.66 -6.87
N ASN A 35 -11.66 -4.70 -6.10
CA ASN A 35 -12.93 -4.75 -5.37
C ASN A 35 -12.95 -3.81 -4.17
N VAL A 36 -11.81 -3.57 -3.52
CA VAL A 36 -11.71 -2.63 -2.39
C VAL A 36 -11.63 -1.19 -2.91
N ILE A 37 -10.69 -0.92 -3.82
CA ILE A 37 -10.44 0.39 -4.43
C ILE A 37 -10.35 0.23 -5.96
N PRO A 38 -11.28 0.81 -6.73
CA PRO A 38 -11.21 0.81 -8.18
C PRO A 38 -9.89 1.39 -8.75
N PRO A 39 -9.35 0.83 -9.85
CA PRO A 39 -8.05 1.21 -10.40
C PRO A 39 -7.86 2.70 -10.69
N GLU A 40 -8.90 3.41 -11.09
CA GLU A 40 -8.85 4.85 -11.38
C GLU A 40 -8.50 5.69 -10.14
N PHE A 41 -8.91 5.24 -8.95
CA PHE A 41 -8.61 5.92 -7.69
C PHE A 41 -7.20 5.61 -7.21
N VAL A 42 -6.73 4.37 -7.43
CA VAL A 42 -5.31 4.02 -7.20
C VAL A 42 -4.41 4.88 -8.10
N GLN A 43 -4.77 5.05 -9.38
CA GLN A 43 -4.01 5.87 -10.30
C GLN A 43 -4.02 7.36 -9.88
N THR A 44 -5.17 7.88 -9.46
CA THR A 44 -5.26 9.27 -8.93
C THR A 44 -4.28 9.48 -7.77
N VAL A 45 -4.19 8.52 -6.85
CA VAL A 45 -3.30 8.61 -5.68
C VAL A 45 -1.83 8.47 -6.06
N LYS A 46 -1.50 7.66 -7.07
CA LYS A 46 -0.15 7.59 -7.66
C LYS A 46 0.25 8.92 -8.31
N ASP A 47 -0.65 9.55 -9.05
CA ASP A 47 -0.42 10.86 -9.68
C ASP A 47 -0.20 11.97 -8.64
N LEU A 48 -0.69 11.75 -7.41
CA LEU A 48 -0.44 12.61 -6.26
C LEU A 48 0.88 12.32 -5.52
N GLY A 49 1.64 11.32 -5.96
CA GLY A 49 2.98 11.00 -5.46
C GLY A 49 3.04 9.91 -4.38
N MET A 50 1.97 9.14 -4.19
CA MET A 50 2.03 7.94 -3.36
C MET A 50 2.67 6.79 -4.13
N ASP A 51 3.58 6.07 -3.47
CA ASP A 51 4.14 4.85 -4.02
C ASP A 51 3.14 3.72 -3.82
N VAL A 52 2.97 2.88 -4.85
CA VAL A 52 2.08 1.72 -4.80
C VAL A 52 2.91 0.52 -5.21
N PHE A 53 3.00 -0.46 -4.31
CA PHE A 53 3.86 -1.61 -4.43
C PHE A 53 3.02 -2.84 -4.76
N PRO A 54 2.95 -3.25 -6.05
CA PRO A 54 2.28 -4.47 -6.42
C PRO A 54 3.07 -5.70 -5.95
N GLY A 55 2.42 -6.86 -6.01
CA GLY A 55 3.01 -8.15 -5.68
C GLY A 55 2.18 -8.92 -4.66
N ASN A 56 2.45 -10.23 -4.61
CA ASN A 56 1.70 -11.20 -3.81
C ASN A 56 2.56 -11.78 -2.67
N THR A 57 3.65 -11.10 -2.30
CA THR A 57 4.52 -11.48 -1.18
C THR A 57 4.80 -10.26 -0.28
N PRO A 58 3.75 -9.57 0.22
CA PRO A 58 3.95 -8.45 1.14
C PRO A 58 4.58 -8.93 2.45
N PRO A 59 5.37 -8.07 3.12
CA PRO A 59 5.81 -8.35 4.49
C PRO A 59 4.61 -8.31 5.45
N ASP A 60 4.75 -8.94 6.62
CA ASP A 60 3.87 -8.68 7.75
C ASP A 60 4.11 -7.24 8.25
N VAL A 61 3.05 -6.45 8.30
CA VAL A 61 3.06 -5.04 8.73
C VAL A 61 2.20 -4.81 9.97
N THR A 62 1.83 -5.86 10.69
CA THR A 62 1.05 -5.74 11.92
C THR A 62 1.82 -4.94 12.96
N GLY A 63 1.16 -3.98 13.58
CA GLY A 63 1.83 -3.00 14.43
C GLY A 63 1.08 -1.68 14.50
N THR A 64 1.60 -0.73 15.27
CA THR A 64 1.09 0.64 15.35
C THR A 64 2.18 1.61 14.97
N TYR A 65 1.88 2.49 14.01
CA TYR A 65 2.83 3.39 13.39
C TYR A 65 2.33 4.82 13.49
N PHE A 66 3.26 5.75 13.74
CA PHE A 66 2.95 7.14 14.01
C PHE A 66 3.48 8.05 12.91
N MET A 67 2.62 8.92 12.37
CA MET A 67 3.03 10.00 11.47
C MET A 67 3.13 11.29 12.29
N ILE A 68 4.33 11.58 12.80
CA ILE A 68 4.59 12.72 13.69
C ILE A 68 5.88 13.45 13.25
N PRO A 69 5.78 14.49 12.40
CA PRO A 69 4.55 15.14 11.97
C PRO A 69 3.86 14.44 10.80
N ASN A 70 2.53 14.46 10.78
CA ASN A 70 1.71 14.08 9.63
C ASN A 70 1.63 15.27 8.66
N LEU A 71 2.24 15.16 7.48
CA LEU A 71 2.40 16.27 6.55
C LEU A 71 1.64 16.03 5.25
N MET A 72 1.00 17.08 4.72
CA MET A 72 0.43 17.04 3.37
C MET A 72 1.54 16.79 2.34
N LEU A 73 1.43 15.74 1.54
CA LEU A 73 2.27 15.56 0.36
C LEU A 73 1.67 16.30 -0.83
N ARG A 74 0.41 16.00 -1.16
CA ARG A 74 -0.31 16.64 -2.25
C ARG A 74 -1.82 16.44 -2.13
N SER A 75 -2.57 17.36 -2.71
CA SER A 75 -4.03 17.29 -2.87
C SER A 75 -4.42 17.64 -4.30
N ASN A 76 -5.53 17.08 -4.78
CA ASN A 76 -6.17 17.51 -6.04
C ASN A 76 -7.34 18.48 -5.81
N ILE A 77 -7.59 18.87 -4.57
CA ILE A 77 -8.69 19.76 -4.20
C ILE A 77 -8.26 21.21 -4.46
N THR A 78 -9.06 21.94 -5.24
CA THR A 78 -8.77 23.35 -5.54
C THR A 78 -8.85 24.20 -4.28
N GLY A 79 -7.81 24.99 -4.00
CA GLY A 79 -7.74 25.87 -2.82
C GLY A 79 -7.42 25.15 -1.52
N ASP A 80 -7.00 23.88 -1.58
CA ASP A 80 -6.54 23.14 -0.41
C ASP A 80 -5.20 23.64 0.11
N VAL A 81 -4.81 23.17 1.29
CA VAL A 81 -3.55 23.56 1.92
C VAL A 81 -2.34 23.10 1.11
N PRO A 82 -1.22 23.86 1.14
CA PRO A 82 -0.04 23.52 0.36
C PRO A 82 0.68 22.27 0.90
N SER A 83 1.57 21.72 0.08
CA SER A 83 2.51 20.66 0.47
C SER A 83 3.29 21.04 1.73
N ASN A 84 3.62 20.03 2.54
CA ASN A 84 4.28 20.12 3.84
C ASN A 84 3.53 20.93 4.91
N THR A 85 2.27 21.27 4.68
CA THR A 85 1.39 21.74 5.77
C THR A 85 1.20 20.62 6.77
N ALA A 86 1.46 20.91 8.05
CA ALA A 86 1.24 19.96 9.12
C ALA A 86 -0.26 19.78 9.41
N PHE A 87 -0.67 18.54 9.55
CA PHE A 87 -1.97 18.14 10.05
C PHE A 87 -1.85 17.63 11.49
N VAL A 88 -3.00 17.34 12.09
CA VAL A 88 -3.05 16.65 13.37
C VAL A 88 -2.24 15.35 13.30
N THR A 89 -1.58 15.03 14.41
CA THR A 89 -0.90 13.75 14.60
C THR A 89 -1.82 12.61 14.21
N TYR A 90 -1.27 11.68 13.47
CA TYR A 90 -1.98 10.52 12.98
C TYR A 90 -1.24 9.26 13.40
N ASN A 91 -1.98 8.23 13.80
CA ASN A 91 -1.42 6.88 13.93
C ASN A 91 -2.34 5.86 13.26
N VAL A 92 -1.74 4.78 12.78
CA VAL A 92 -2.46 3.65 12.21
C VAL A 92 -2.00 2.37 12.89
N THR A 93 -2.96 1.55 13.29
CA THR A 93 -2.72 0.18 13.75
C THR A 93 -3.15 -0.78 12.65
N PHE A 94 -2.23 -1.62 12.16
CA PHE A 94 -2.53 -2.75 11.30
C PHE A 94 -2.65 -4.04 12.12
N SER A 95 -3.61 -4.88 11.76
CA SER A 95 -3.92 -6.12 12.48
C SER A 95 -4.53 -7.15 11.56
N TYR A 96 -4.59 -8.42 12.01
CA TYR A 96 -5.23 -9.52 11.29
C TYR A 96 -4.71 -9.71 9.86
N PHE A 97 -3.39 -9.66 9.67
CA PHE A 97 -2.81 -10.04 8.39
C PHE A 97 -2.98 -11.55 8.17
N ASN A 98 -3.54 -11.92 7.02
CA ASN A 98 -3.66 -13.29 6.56
C ASN A 98 -2.89 -13.48 5.25
N GLU A 99 -1.88 -14.34 5.27
CA GLU A 99 -0.99 -14.59 4.13
C GLU A 99 -1.68 -15.36 2.99
N GLU A 100 -2.72 -16.15 3.26
CA GLU A 100 -3.40 -16.96 2.25
C GLU A 100 -4.32 -16.10 1.36
N ASP A 101 -4.98 -15.11 1.95
CA ASP A 101 -5.98 -14.30 1.26
C ASP A 101 -5.64 -12.81 1.17
N PHE A 102 -4.49 -12.41 1.69
CA PHE A 102 -3.98 -11.03 1.73
C PHE A 102 -4.91 -10.04 2.47
N SER A 103 -5.85 -10.53 3.27
CA SER A 103 -6.68 -9.66 4.10
C SER A 103 -5.86 -9.05 5.23
N ILE A 104 -6.23 -7.81 5.58
CA ILE A 104 -5.68 -7.08 6.71
C ILE A 104 -6.77 -6.15 7.25
N ARG A 105 -6.59 -5.65 8.47
CA ARG A 105 -7.43 -4.60 9.05
C ARG A 105 -6.57 -3.42 9.45
N PHE A 106 -7.14 -2.22 9.38
CA PHE A 106 -6.53 -1.04 9.98
C PHE A 106 -7.51 -0.25 10.84
N VAL A 107 -6.96 0.43 11.83
CA VAL A 107 -7.62 1.49 12.59
C VAL A 107 -6.71 2.71 12.57
N GLY A 108 -7.19 3.78 11.97
CA GLY A 108 -6.58 5.10 11.96
C GLY A 108 -7.14 5.99 13.05
N LEU A 109 -6.27 6.76 13.72
CA LEU A 109 -6.67 7.70 14.76
C LEU A 109 -6.04 9.07 14.54
N ALA A 110 -6.85 10.12 14.57
CA ALA A 110 -6.42 11.51 14.49
C ALA A 110 -7.29 12.40 15.39
N SER A 111 -6.71 13.04 16.41
CA SER A 111 -7.44 13.96 17.31
C SER A 111 -8.81 13.47 17.83
N GLY A 112 -8.92 12.19 18.18
CA GLY A 112 -10.17 11.59 18.67
C GLY A 112 -11.12 11.10 17.58
N GLU A 113 -10.83 11.37 16.31
CA GLU A 113 -11.49 10.73 15.16
C GLU A 113 -10.90 9.33 14.93
N ARG A 114 -11.75 8.41 14.51
CA ARG A 114 -11.43 7.01 14.25
C ARG A 114 -11.90 6.61 12.87
N ASP A 115 -10.99 6.08 12.08
CA ASP A 115 -11.22 5.55 10.73
C ASP A 115 -10.89 4.05 10.75
N GLU A 116 -11.88 3.20 10.49
CA GLU A 116 -11.71 1.74 10.57
C GLU A 116 -12.05 1.10 9.23
N SER A 117 -11.22 0.15 8.81
CA SER A 117 -11.44 -0.62 7.58
C SER A 117 -12.70 -1.47 7.68
N GLU A 118 -13.62 -1.30 6.73
CA GLU A 118 -14.71 -2.25 6.47
C GLU A 118 -14.18 -3.48 5.71
N SER A 119 -13.24 -3.23 4.81
CA SER A 119 -12.44 -4.23 4.11
C SER A 119 -11.07 -3.63 3.81
N ALA A 120 -10.02 -4.45 3.91
CA ALA A 120 -8.71 -4.07 3.44
C ALA A 120 -7.92 -5.28 2.97
N VAL A 121 -7.03 -5.04 2.02
CA VAL A 121 -6.13 -6.01 1.42
C VAL A 121 -4.73 -5.42 1.31
N ILE A 122 -3.71 -6.27 1.36
CA ILE A 122 -2.31 -5.86 1.26
C ILE A 122 -1.65 -6.45 0.02
N SER A 123 -0.82 -5.65 -0.65
CA SER A 123 0.08 -6.09 -1.72
C SER A 123 1.50 -5.68 -1.42
N GLY A 124 2.47 -6.31 -2.07
CA GLY A 124 3.86 -5.96 -1.89
C GLY A 124 4.83 -7.06 -2.30
N SER A 125 6.10 -6.74 -2.14
CA SER A 125 7.21 -7.68 -2.36
C SER A 125 8.42 -7.26 -1.54
N GLY A 126 9.13 -8.26 -1.00
CA GLY A 126 10.26 -8.02 -0.10
C GLY A 126 9.79 -7.23 1.13
N ASN A 127 10.40 -6.07 1.36
CA ASN A 127 10.04 -5.21 2.49
C ASN A 127 9.01 -4.13 2.13
N ASN A 128 8.62 -4.01 0.86
CA ASN A 128 7.70 -2.96 0.42
C ASN A 128 6.27 -3.46 0.48
N PHE A 129 5.36 -2.59 0.93
CA PHE A 129 3.95 -2.93 1.03
C PHE A 129 3.03 -1.79 0.60
N THR A 130 1.81 -2.14 0.20
CA THR A 130 0.68 -1.23 0.08
C THR A 130 -0.57 -1.89 0.66
N VAL A 131 -1.20 -1.22 1.61
CA VAL A 131 -2.53 -1.60 2.13
C VAL A 131 -3.57 -0.76 1.41
N TYR A 132 -4.60 -1.41 0.87
CA TYR A 132 -5.76 -0.80 0.25
C TYR A 132 -6.97 -1.07 1.11
N GLY A 133 -7.70 -0.01 1.42
CA GLY A 133 -8.76 0.00 2.41
C GLY A 133 -10.02 0.66 1.91
N ARG A 134 -11.16 0.21 2.42
CA ARG A 134 -12.43 0.89 2.29
C ARG A 134 -12.97 1.22 3.66
N SER A 135 -13.44 2.45 3.84
CA SER A 135 -14.12 2.88 5.06
C SER A 135 -15.21 3.90 4.74
N THR A 136 -16.14 4.11 5.67
CA THR A 136 -17.20 5.10 5.55
C THR A 136 -17.04 6.19 6.61
N THR A 137 -17.01 7.44 6.18
CA THR A 137 -17.10 8.59 7.08
C THR A 137 -18.54 9.12 7.08
N THR A 138 -19.11 9.32 8.27
CA THR A 138 -20.47 9.85 8.45
C THR A 138 -20.43 11.12 9.29
N VAL A 139 -21.11 12.18 8.82
CA VAL A 139 -21.28 13.45 9.53
C VAL A 139 -22.75 13.85 9.48
N GLY A 140 -23.43 13.78 10.63
CA GLY A 140 -24.88 13.96 10.70
C GLY A 140 -25.59 12.90 9.85
N SER A 141 -26.42 13.33 8.91
CA SER A 141 -27.12 12.46 7.96
C SER A 141 -26.35 12.20 6.66
N ASN A 142 -25.18 12.81 6.49
CA ASN A 142 -24.38 12.68 5.26
C ASN A 142 -23.27 11.66 5.45
N SER A 143 -22.91 10.95 4.38
CA SER A 143 -21.81 9.99 4.40
C SER A 143 -21.06 9.97 3.08
N VAL A 144 -19.77 9.64 3.15
CA VAL A 144 -18.93 9.34 1.99
C VAL A 144 -18.19 8.04 2.20
N VAL A 145 -17.99 7.30 1.12
CA VAL A 145 -17.13 6.10 1.12
C VAL A 145 -15.74 6.50 0.67
N LEU A 146 -14.75 6.17 1.48
CA LEU A 146 -13.35 6.44 1.27
C LEU A 146 -12.62 5.19 0.78
N GLY A 147 -11.74 5.39 -0.19
CA GLY A 147 -10.56 4.57 -0.38
C GLY A 147 -9.46 5.11 0.51
N VAL A 148 -8.91 4.28 1.36
CA VAL A 148 -7.81 4.63 2.26
C VAL A 148 -6.63 3.74 1.90
N MET A 149 -5.49 4.32 1.56
CA MET A 149 -4.30 3.56 1.20
C MET A 149 -3.14 3.91 2.12
N TYR A 150 -2.30 2.92 2.41
CA TYR A 150 -1.04 3.11 3.12
C TYR A 150 0.09 2.43 2.35
N SER A 151 1.27 3.03 2.33
CA SER A 151 2.45 2.42 1.70
C SER A 151 3.71 2.73 2.49
N GLY A 152 4.68 1.83 2.42
CA GLY A 152 6.01 2.06 2.98
C GLY A 152 6.91 0.86 2.80
N THR A 153 8.05 0.93 3.48
CA THR A 153 9.05 -0.14 3.51
C THR A 153 9.33 -0.54 4.94
N ILE A 154 9.27 -1.83 5.25
CA ILE A 154 9.67 -2.36 6.56
C ILE A 154 11.19 -2.37 6.68
N GLU A 155 11.72 -1.76 7.73
CA GLU A 155 13.14 -1.75 8.06
C GLU A 155 13.30 -1.68 9.58
N ASP A 156 13.98 -2.66 10.18
CA ASP A 156 14.22 -2.74 11.63
C ASP A 156 12.93 -2.57 12.47
N GLU A 157 11.87 -3.29 12.11
CA GLU A 157 10.52 -3.24 12.73
C GLU A 157 9.78 -1.89 12.58
N LYS A 158 10.35 -0.94 11.84
CA LYS A 158 9.77 0.37 11.54
C LYS A 158 9.24 0.43 10.12
N VAL A 159 8.33 1.37 9.87
CA VAL A 159 7.91 1.70 8.51
C VAL A 159 8.65 2.94 8.03
N LYS A 160 9.54 2.76 7.06
CA LYS A 160 10.20 3.86 6.36
C LYS A 160 9.28 4.47 5.30
N ASN A 161 9.34 5.79 5.22
CA ASN A 161 8.61 6.60 4.25
C ASN A 161 7.10 6.28 4.23
N LEU A 162 6.48 6.10 5.42
CA LEU A 162 5.05 5.85 5.51
C LEU A 162 4.28 6.97 4.81
N LYS A 163 3.45 6.60 3.84
CA LYS A 163 2.49 7.48 3.19
C LYS A 163 1.07 6.97 3.44
N ARG A 164 0.13 7.91 3.53
CA ARG A 164 -1.30 7.64 3.62
C ARG A 164 -2.04 8.44 2.56
N ALA A 165 -2.97 7.82 1.86
CA ALA A 165 -3.91 8.53 1.00
C ALA A 165 -5.34 8.31 1.46
N ILE A 166 -6.16 9.33 1.27
CA ILE A 166 -7.62 9.25 1.30
C ILE A 166 -8.17 9.73 -0.01
N ILE A 167 -9.15 9.03 -0.55
CA ILE A 167 -9.86 9.41 -1.77
C ILE A 167 -11.33 9.06 -1.65
N VAL A 168 -12.22 9.94 -2.08
CA VAL A 168 -13.66 9.66 -2.05
C VAL A 168 -14.05 8.80 -3.24
N ILE A 169 -14.52 7.58 -2.97
CA ILE A 169 -14.99 6.62 -3.98
C ILE A 169 -16.47 6.86 -4.31
N ASP A 170 -17.28 7.16 -3.30
CA ASP A 170 -18.73 7.41 -3.43
C ASP A 170 -19.17 8.53 -2.49
N ASP A 171 -19.85 9.53 -3.06
CA ASP A 171 -20.46 10.67 -2.37
C ASP A 171 -21.94 10.84 -2.71
N SER A 172 -22.62 9.76 -3.11
CA SER A 172 -24.06 9.73 -3.42
C SER A 172 -24.94 10.14 -2.24
N LYS A 173 -24.46 9.93 -1.01
CA LYS A 173 -25.04 10.45 0.25
C LYS A 173 -24.23 11.61 0.84
N GLY A 174 -23.36 12.20 0.02
CA GLY A 174 -22.49 13.29 0.40
C GLY A 174 -23.27 14.59 0.59
N GLY A 175 -22.93 15.32 1.64
CA GLY A 175 -23.44 16.68 1.87
C GLY A 175 -22.60 17.74 1.15
N PRO A 176 -22.91 19.03 1.35
CA PRO A 176 -22.10 20.13 0.83
C PRO A 176 -20.73 20.25 1.52
N THR A 177 -20.58 19.69 2.73
CA THR A 177 -19.39 19.84 3.58
C THR A 177 -18.38 18.71 3.44
N LEU A 178 -18.79 17.56 2.90
CA LEU A 178 -17.89 16.42 2.69
C LEU A 178 -17.17 16.55 1.34
N MET A 179 -15.97 15.97 1.27
CA MET A 179 -15.21 15.88 0.03
C MET A 179 -16.03 15.15 -1.06
N LYS A 180 -15.85 15.57 -2.31
CA LYS A 180 -16.58 15.02 -3.46
C LYS A 180 -15.86 13.82 -4.05
N LYS A 181 -16.58 12.97 -4.78
CA LYS A 181 -16.00 11.82 -5.48
C LYS A 181 -14.78 12.25 -6.30
N GLY A 182 -13.69 11.49 -6.17
CA GLY A 182 -12.40 11.77 -6.81
C GLY A 182 -11.51 12.77 -6.06
N ASN A 183 -12.02 13.54 -5.10
CA ASN A 183 -11.17 14.36 -4.24
C ASN A 183 -10.28 13.47 -3.39
N SER A 184 -8.99 13.82 -3.34
CA SER A 184 -7.97 13.05 -2.66
C SER A 184 -6.89 13.93 -2.04
N ARG A 185 -6.36 13.43 -0.93
CA ARG A 185 -5.18 13.96 -0.24
C ARG A 185 -4.23 12.81 0.04
N VAL A 186 -2.95 13.05 -0.23
CA VAL A 186 -1.84 12.17 0.16
C VAL A 186 -1.04 12.87 1.23
N PHE A 187 -0.69 12.11 2.26
CA PHE A 187 0.12 12.53 3.39
C PHE A 187 1.38 11.68 3.46
N HIS A 188 2.41 12.22 4.09
CA HIS A 188 3.64 11.51 4.40
C HIS A 188 4.07 11.78 5.83
N ASP A 189 4.74 10.78 6.42
CA ASP A 189 5.39 10.92 7.70
C ASP A 189 6.63 11.81 7.57
N GLY A 190 6.66 12.89 8.34
CA GLY A 190 7.69 13.91 8.22
C GLY A 190 9.06 13.47 8.71
N ASP A 191 9.16 12.51 9.64
CA ASP A 191 10.44 11.92 10.05
C ASP A 191 10.86 10.74 9.16
N LYS A 192 9.93 10.26 8.32
CA LYS A 192 10.08 9.15 7.38
C LYS A 192 10.40 7.81 8.04
N SER A 193 10.06 7.63 9.30
CA SER A 193 10.41 6.46 10.10
C SER A 193 9.41 6.26 11.25
N SER A 194 8.26 5.68 10.92
CA SER A 194 7.17 5.40 11.86
C SER A 194 7.32 4.09 12.63
#